data_AF-A0A2N2NE26-F1
#
_entry.id   AF-A0A2N2NE26-F1
#
_cell.length_a   1.000
_cell.length_b   1.000
_cell.length_c   1.000
_cell.angle_alpha   90.00
_cell.angle_beta   90.00
_cell.angle_gamma   90.00
#
_symmetry.space_group_name_H-M   'P 1'
#
loop_
_entity.id
_entity.type
_entity.pdbx_description
1 polymer ?
#
loop_
_entity_poly.entity_id
_entity_poly.type
_entity_poly.pdbx_seq_one_letter_code
_entity_poly.pdbx_strand_id
1 'polypeptide(L)'
;MIIKNWNDLVTPDETVLHLGDFALGNKSNFDLLSGMLRGRLFLIQGNHDRISKTYCETRGVTLIKNSLNVEISDQMKLIFSHRPIVPLEDGWINLHGHIHNVPPPAEGCNLEPNHINMSVEVREYRPWRLRDILKTIKDHPTENDVSLR
;
A
#
# COMPACT_ATOMS: atom_id res chain seq x y z
N MET A 1 -13.26 11.95 9.79
CA MET A 1 -13.42 10.48 9.88
C MET A 1 -12.11 9.74 9.62
N ILE A 2 -11.49 9.87 8.43
CA ILE A 2 -10.25 9.14 8.08
C ILE A 2 -9.04 9.45 8.97
N ILE A 3 -8.79 10.72 9.31
CA ILE A 3 -7.70 11.11 10.23
C ILE A 3 -7.87 10.48 11.61
N LYS A 4 -9.12 10.43 12.10
CA LYS A 4 -9.43 9.80 13.39
C LYS A 4 -9.18 8.28 13.33
N ASN A 5 -9.71 7.61 12.31
CA ASN A 5 -9.48 6.18 12.08
C ASN A 5 -7.99 5.83 12.01
N TRP A 6 -7.20 6.68 11.36
CA TRP A 6 -5.75 6.54 11.31
C TRP A 6 -5.13 6.68 12.70
N ASN A 7 -5.39 7.79 13.38
CA ASN A 7 -4.74 8.11 14.65
C ASN A 7 -5.21 7.24 15.82
N ASP A 8 -6.40 6.64 15.74
CA ASP A 8 -6.88 5.64 16.70
C ASP A 8 -6.10 4.32 16.57
N LEU A 9 -5.66 3.98 15.37
CA LEU A 9 -4.96 2.72 15.10
C LEU A 9 -3.44 2.87 15.20
N VAL A 10 -2.86 3.95 14.70
CA VAL A 10 -1.42 4.15 14.51
C VAL A 10 -0.82 4.96 15.66
N THR A 11 0.25 4.44 16.27
CA THR A 11 1.01 5.19 17.29
C THR A 11 2.08 6.09 16.65
N PRO A 12 2.56 7.14 17.34
CA PRO A 12 3.54 8.07 16.77
C PRO A 12 4.84 7.43 16.26
N ASP A 13 5.29 6.33 16.88
CA ASP A 13 6.57 5.68 16.56
C ASP A 13 6.46 4.60 15.47
N GLU A 14 5.23 4.20 15.13
CA GLU A 14 4.98 3.18 14.12
C GLU A 14 5.30 3.69 12.72
N THR A 15 5.78 2.79 11.87
CA THR A 15 6.01 3.08 10.45
C THR A 15 4.73 2.83 9.68
N VAL A 16 4.38 3.75 8.79
CA VAL A 16 3.28 3.57 7.84
C VAL A 16 3.78 3.75 6.41
N LEU A 17 3.47 2.77 5.58
CA LEU A 17 3.69 2.81 4.14
C LEU A 17 2.38 3.19 3.44
N HIS A 18 2.34 4.37 2.84
CA HIS A 18 1.21 4.86 2.06
C HIS A 18 1.43 4.55 0.57
N LEU A 19 0.46 3.91 -0.08
CA LEU A 19 0.58 3.44 -1.46
C LEU A 19 0.16 4.49 -2.50
N GLY A 20 0.58 5.74 -2.29
CA GLY A 20 0.34 6.85 -3.22
C GLY A 20 -0.99 7.57 -3.06
N ASP A 21 -1.11 8.67 -3.79
CA ASP A 21 -2.24 9.60 -3.82
C ASP A 21 -2.59 10.17 -2.43
N PHE A 22 -1.55 10.54 -1.67
CA PHE A 22 -1.67 10.99 -0.28
C PHE A 22 -2.42 12.31 -0.13
N ALA A 23 -2.14 13.26 -1.01
CA ALA A 23 -2.74 14.61 -0.96
C ALA A 23 -3.14 15.13 -2.35
N LEU A 24 -3.21 14.24 -3.35
CA LEU A 24 -3.56 14.57 -4.75
C LEU A 24 -2.76 15.75 -5.32
N GLY A 25 -1.49 15.88 -4.91
CA GLY A 25 -0.59 16.94 -5.36
C GLY A 25 -0.82 18.31 -4.72
N ASN A 26 -1.79 18.45 -3.81
CA ASN A 26 -2.04 19.70 -3.11
C ASN A 26 -1.07 19.85 -1.92
N LYS A 27 -0.19 20.86 -2.00
CA LYS A 27 0.83 21.13 -0.97
C LYS A 27 0.24 21.50 0.39
N SER A 28 -0.83 22.31 0.44
CA SER A 28 -1.46 22.72 1.69
C SER A 28 -2.08 21.52 2.41
N ASN A 29 -2.74 20.63 1.65
CA ASN A 29 -3.27 19.38 2.19
C ASN A 29 -2.14 18.44 2.63
N PHE A 30 -1.06 18.36 1.86
CA PHE A 30 0.11 17.55 2.24
C PHE A 30 0.71 18.02 3.56
N ASP A 31 0.94 19.32 3.72
CA ASP A 31 1.46 19.91 4.95
C ASP A 31 0.51 19.66 6.14
N LEU A 32 -0.80 19.86 5.93
CA LEU A 32 -1.81 19.57 6.94
C LEU A 32 -1.81 18.10 7.37
N LEU A 33 -1.86 17.18 6.41
CA LEU A 33 -1.95 15.74 6.68
C LEU A 33 -0.67 15.20 7.31
N SER A 34 0.50 15.56 6.79
CA SER A 34 1.80 15.15 7.36
C SER A 34 2.01 15.66 8.79
N GLY A 35 1.44 16.82 9.15
CA GLY A 35 1.46 17.33 10.52
C GLY A 35 0.43 16.72 11.48
N MET A 36 -0.65 16.12 10.96
CA MET A 36 -1.76 15.61 11.77
C MET A 36 -1.76 14.09 11.97
N LEU A 37 -1.21 13.33 11.01
CA LEU A 37 -1.23 11.87 11.04
C LEU A 37 -0.09 11.32 11.90
N ARG A 38 -0.43 10.36 12.78
CA ARG A 38 0.56 9.64 13.59
C ARG A 38 1.36 8.66 12.75
N GLY A 39 2.61 8.45 13.17
CA GLY A 39 3.52 7.48 12.57
C GLY A 39 4.57 8.13 11.66
N ARG A 40 5.61 7.36 11.35
CA ARG A 40 6.67 7.71 10.41
C ARG A 40 6.23 7.32 9.00
N LEU A 41 6.05 8.31 8.12
CA LEU A 41 5.45 8.12 6.81
C LEU A 41 6.49 7.79 5.73
N PHE A 42 6.31 6.65 5.08
CA PHE A 42 6.91 6.32 3.80
C PHE A 42 5.81 6.39 2.74
N LEU A 43 6.02 7.17 1.69
CA LEU A 43 5.05 7.37 0.62
C LEU A 43 5.58 6.76 -0.66
N ILE A 44 4.94 5.73 -1.18
CA ILE A 44 5.12 5.31 -2.58
C ILE A 44 4.41 6.34 -3.45
N GLN A 45 5.07 6.87 -4.47
CA GLN A 45 4.55 7.96 -5.29
C GLN A 45 3.34 7.50 -6.12
N GLY A 46 2.18 8.09 -5.86
CA GLY A 46 1.00 7.94 -6.70
C GLY A 46 1.04 8.85 -7.92
N ASN A 47 0.13 8.61 -8.87
CA ASN A 47 0.10 9.42 -10.10
C ASN A 47 -0.42 10.84 -9.89
N HIS A 48 -1.10 11.09 -8.78
CA HIS A 48 -1.51 12.43 -8.38
C HIS A 48 -0.51 13.10 -7.42
N ASP A 49 0.50 12.39 -6.92
CA ASP A 49 1.53 12.94 -6.04
C ASP A 49 2.60 13.72 -6.84
N ARG A 50 2.26 14.96 -7.21
CA ARG A 50 3.12 15.88 -7.96
C ARG A 50 4.07 16.70 -7.08
N ILE A 51 4.27 16.29 -5.84
CA ILE A 51 5.11 16.98 -4.85
C ILE A 51 6.54 16.44 -4.95
N SER A 52 7.53 17.33 -4.88
CA SER A 52 8.93 16.93 -5.02
C SER A 52 9.43 16.13 -3.81
N LYS A 53 10.37 15.21 -4.05
CA LYS A 53 11.01 14.40 -3.00
C LYS A 53 11.52 15.27 -1.84
N THR A 54 12.28 16.32 -2.15
CA THR A 54 12.82 17.25 -1.15
C THR A 54 11.73 17.90 -0.33
N TYR A 55 10.60 18.26 -0.95
CA TYR A 55 9.47 18.84 -0.22
C TYR A 55 8.89 17.83 0.77
N CYS A 56 8.65 16.58 0.36
CA CYS A 56 8.19 15.51 1.23
C CYS A 56 9.13 15.30 2.44
N GLU A 57 10.43 15.21 2.17
CA GLU A 57 11.44 14.95 3.20
C GLU A 57 11.52 16.07 4.25
N THR A 58 11.35 17.34 3.84
CA THR A 58 11.30 18.46 4.80
C THR A 58 10.10 18.43 5.74
N ARG A 59 9.08 17.58 5.45
CA ARG A 59 7.91 17.32 6.31
C ARG A 59 7.98 15.95 7.00
N GLY A 60 9.15 15.31 7.00
CA GLY A 60 9.33 13.99 7.63
C GLY A 60 8.69 12.84 6.86
N VAL A 61 8.37 13.02 5.57
CA VAL A 61 7.82 11.97 4.71
C VAL A 61 8.91 11.47 3.76
N THR A 62 9.25 10.19 3.84
CA THR A 62 10.20 9.56 2.91
C THR A 62 9.50 9.14 1.62
N LEU A 63 9.83 9.76 0.49
CA LEU A 63 9.24 9.43 -0.81
C LEU A 63 9.99 8.27 -1.51
N ILE A 64 9.24 7.25 -1.91
CA ILE A 64 9.65 6.10 -2.72
C ILE A 64 9.01 6.26 -4.10
N LYS A 65 9.81 6.33 -5.18
CA LYS A 65 9.27 6.71 -6.50
C LYS A 65 8.46 5.61 -7.21
N ASN A 66 8.82 4.35 -7.00
CA ASN A 66 8.30 3.25 -7.82
C ASN A 66 7.54 2.24 -6.95
N SER A 67 8.22 1.19 -6.53
CA SER A 67 7.71 0.15 -5.65
C SER A 67 8.68 -0.08 -4.50
N LEU A 68 8.21 -0.78 -3.48
CA LEU A 68 9.05 -1.32 -2.41
C LEU A 68 8.93 -2.84 -2.43
N ASN A 69 10.07 -3.51 -2.53
CA ASN A 69 10.14 -4.97 -2.49
C ASN A 69 10.58 -5.40 -1.10
N VAL A 70 9.89 -6.38 -0.52
CA VAL A 70 10.18 -6.92 0.81
C VAL A 70 10.10 -8.44 0.76
N GLU A 71 11.21 -9.10 1.07
CA GLU A 71 11.24 -10.54 1.27
C GLU A 71 11.05 -10.84 2.76
N ILE A 72 9.95 -11.50 3.11
CA ILE A 72 9.62 -11.85 4.51
C ILE A 72 10.27 -13.19 4.89
N SER A 73 10.35 -14.10 3.93
CA SER A 73 10.99 -15.41 4.01
C SER A 73 11.26 -15.92 2.59
N ASP A 74 12.01 -17.03 2.45
CA ASP A 74 12.29 -17.66 1.15
C ASP A 74 11.01 -17.96 0.35
N GLN A 75 9.90 -18.21 1.03
CA GLN A 75 8.59 -18.53 0.42
C GLN A 75 7.65 -17.33 0.28
N MET A 76 8.02 -16.12 0.73
CA MET A 76 7.08 -15.00 0.74
C MET A 76 7.75 -13.68 0.36
N LYS A 77 7.47 -13.24 -0.87
CA LYS A 77 7.96 -12.00 -1.45
C LYS A 77 6.79 -11.05 -1.68
N LEU A 78 6.91 -9.83 -1.16
CA LEU A 78 5.91 -8.79 -1.26
C LEU A 78 6.42 -7.63 -2.11
N ILE A 79 5.59 -7.16 -3.02
CA ILE A 79 5.84 -5.91 -3.76
C ILE A 79 4.72 -4.92 -3.47
N PHE A 80 5.09 -3.78 -2.89
CA PHE A 80 4.18 -2.67 -2.63
C PHE A 80 4.28 -1.66 -3.75
N SER A 81 3.13 -1.25 -4.31
CA SER A 81 3.09 -0.29 -5.42
C SER A 81 1.84 0.57 -5.34
N HIS A 82 1.86 1.71 -6.04
CA HIS A 82 0.65 2.51 -6.18
C HIS A 82 -0.38 1.82 -7.08
N ARG A 83 0.03 1.46 -8.31
CA ARG A 83 -0.79 0.70 -9.26
C ARG A 83 -0.56 -0.80 -9.14
N PRO A 84 -1.56 -1.65 -9.49
CA PRO A 84 -1.30 -3.07 -9.70
C PRO A 84 -0.16 -3.27 -10.70
N ILE A 85 0.72 -4.24 -10.44
CA ILE A 85 1.84 -4.59 -11.32
C ILE A 85 1.44 -5.80 -12.17
N VAL A 86 1.31 -5.59 -13.48
CA VAL A 86 0.94 -6.64 -14.44
C VAL A 86 1.93 -6.61 -15.61
N PRO A 87 2.59 -7.73 -15.96
CA PRO A 87 2.55 -9.03 -15.28
C PRO A 87 3.28 -8.99 -13.93
N LEU A 88 2.84 -9.84 -12.99
CA LEU A 88 3.50 -10.04 -11.70
C LEU A 88 4.38 -11.29 -11.78
N GLU A 89 5.59 -11.22 -11.23
CA GLU A 89 6.52 -12.35 -11.20
C GLU A 89 6.02 -13.46 -10.26
N ASP A 90 6.25 -14.72 -10.65
CA ASP A 90 5.84 -15.89 -9.87
C ASP A 90 6.39 -15.86 -8.44
N GLY A 91 5.54 -16.24 -7.48
CA GLY A 91 5.87 -16.22 -6.04
C GLY A 91 5.84 -14.84 -5.39
N TRP A 92 5.60 -13.76 -6.16
CA TRP A 92 5.35 -12.43 -5.58
C TRP A 92 3.87 -12.20 -5.29
N ILE A 93 3.64 -11.41 -4.24
CA ILE A 93 2.33 -10.89 -3.86
C ILE A 93 2.38 -9.37 -3.99
N ASN A 94 1.49 -8.81 -4.81
CA ASN A 94 1.42 -7.37 -5.01
C ASN A 94 0.37 -6.74 -4.10
N LEU A 95 0.81 -5.87 -3.19
CA LEU A 95 -0.03 -5.04 -2.35
C LEU A 95 -0.13 -3.66 -3.01
N HIS A 96 -1.30 -3.31 -3.53
CA HIS A 96 -1.47 -2.12 -4.37
C HIS A 96 -2.69 -1.27 -4.00
N GLY A 97 -2.67 0.01 -4.38
CA GLY A 97 -3.81 0.91 -4.28
C GLY A 97 -4.47 1.14 -5.64
N HIS A 98 -4.77 2.41 -5.92
CA HIS A 98 -5.23 2.99 -7.20
C HIS A 98 -6.63 2.57 -7.68
N ILE A 99 -7.06 1.32 -7.47
CA ILE A 99 -8.32 0.80 -8.03
C ILE A 99 -9.56 1.10 -7.16
N HIS A 100 -9.39 1.76 -6.01
CA HIS A 100 -10.47 2.11 -5.08
C HIS A 100 -11.32 0.87 -4.70
N ASN A 101 -12.65 0.97 -4.77
CA ASN A 101 -13.59 -0.15 -4.59
C ASN A 101 -14.11 -0.68 -5.94
N VAL A 102 -13.39 -0.42 -7.02
CA VAL A 102 -13.77 -0.88 -8.37
C VAL A 102 -13.12 -2.24 -8.59
N PRO A 103 -13.89 -3.30 -8.88
CA PRO A 103 -13.28 -4.54 -9.34
C PRO A 103 -12.53 -4.26 -10.64
N PRO A 104 -11.39 -4.90 -10.90
CA PRO A 104 -10.68 -4.71 -12.16
C PRO A 104 -11.64 -4.85 -13.36
N PRO A 105 -11.52 -3.98 -14.39
CA PRO A 105 -12.38 -4.07 -15.55
C PRO A 105 -12.28 -5.46 -16.17
N ALA A 106 -13.43 -6.03 -16.56
CA ALA A 106 -13.53 -7.38 -17.11
C ALA A 106 -12.74 -7.59 -18.41
N GLU A 107 -12.25 -6.52 -19.03
CA GLU A 107 -11.46 -6.56 -20.26
C GLU A 107 -10.02 -6.09 -19.99
N GLY A 108 -9.07 -7.03 -20.06
CA GLY A 108 -7.64 -6.73 -20.20
C GLY A 108 -6.80 -6.71 -18.91
N CYS A 109 -7.40 -6.77 -17.72
CA CYS A 109 -6.66 -6.85 -16.45
C CYS A 109 -7.38 -7.78 -15.46
N ASN A 110 -7.34 -9.10 -15.67
CA ASN A 110 -7.69 -10.02 -14.58
C ASN A 110 -6.55 -9.97 -13.56
N LEU A 111 -6.74 -9.18 -12.50
CA LEU A 111 -5.80 -9.21 -11.37
C LEU A 111 -5.90 -10.59 -10.73
N GLU A 112 -4.79 -11.30 -10.76
CA GLU A 112 -4.66 -12.63 -10.17
C GLU A 112 -4.82 -12.58 -8.63
N PRO A 113 -5.13 -13.70 -7.96
CA PRO A 113 -5.37 -13.73 -6.50
C PRO A 113 -4.23 -13.18 -5.64
N ASN A 114 -3.00 -13.11 -6.19
CA ASN A 114 -1.83 -12.52 -5.54
C ASN A 114 -1.76 -10.98 -5.65
N HIS A 115 -2.81 -10.32 -6.18
CA HIS A 115 -2.98 -8.87 -6.15
C HIS A 115 -3.98 -8.47 -5.07
N ILE A 116 -3.47 -7.86 -4.01
CA ILE A 116 -4.25 -7.46 -2.84
C ILE A 116 -4.48 -5.95 -2.89
N ASN A 117 -5.76 -5.56 -3.02
CA ASN A 117 -6.19 -4.18 -3.01
C ASN A 117 -6.17 -3.60 -1.59
N MET A 118 -5.38 -2.55 -1.42
CA MET A 118 -5.13 -1.86 -0.16
C MET A 118 -5.85 -0.52 -0.06
N SER A 119 -6.70 -0.19 -1.04
CA SER A 119 -7.43 1.08 -1.07
C SER A 119 -8.30 1.24 0.18
N VAL A 120 -8.37 2.47 0.69
CA VAL A 120 -9.01 2.74 1.99
C VAL A 120 -10.52 2.45 1.96
N GLU A 121 -11.14 2.54 0.79
CA GLU A 121 -12.56 2.27 0.53
C GLU A 121 -12.93 0.81 0.78
N VAL A 122 -12.02 -0.13 0.57
CA VAL A 122 -12.25 -1.57 0.84
C VAL A 122 -12.02 -1.94 2.31
N ARG A 123 -11.65 -0.96 3.15
CA ARG A 123 -11.26 -1.18 4.56
C ARG A 123 -11.87 -0.16 5.50
N GLU A 124 -13.07 0.33 5.20
CA GLU A 124 -13.81 1.29 6.05
C GLU A 124 -12.97 2.54 6.42
N TYR A 125 -12.09 2.97 5.52
CA TYR A 125 -11.18 4.09 5.71
C TYR A 125 -10.24 3.93 6.92
N ARG A 126 -9.69 2.73 7.11
CA ARG A 126 -8.70 2.41 8.15
C ARG A 126 -7.39 1.91 7.54
N PRO A 127 -6.22 2.21 8.14
CA PRO A 127 -4.96 1.63 7.72
C PRO A 127 -4.96 0.10 7.89
N TRP A 128 -4.22 -0.58 7.02
CA TRP A 128 -3.98 -2.01 7.13
C TRP A 128 -2.81 -2.30 8.06
N ARG A 129 -2.91 -3.39 8.82
CA ARG A 129 -1.77 -3.94 9.57
C ARG A 129 -1.14 -5.05 8.77
N LEU A 130 0.13 -4.90 8.42
CA LEU A 130 0.85 -5.90 7.63
C LEU A 130 0.73 -7.31 8.21
N ARG A 131 0.86 -7.45 9.53
CA ARG A 131 0.68 -8.73 10.24
C ARG A 131 -0.66 -9.43 9.96
N ASP A 132 -1.75 -8.69 9.77
CA ASP A 132 -3.08 -9.26 9.58
C ASP A 132 -3.26 -9.73 8.12
N ILE A 133 -2.65 -9.00 7.18
CA ILE A 133 -2.55 -9.42 5.78
C ILE A 133 -1.73 -10.72 5.67
N LEU A 134 -0.57 -10.75 6.33
CA LEU A 134 0.33 -11.91 6.31
C LEU A 134 -0.33 -13.18 6.88
N LYS A 135 -1.15 -13.05 7.93
CA LYS A 135 -1.93 -14.17 8.47
C LYS A 135 -2.92 -14.70 7.44
N THR A 136 -3.68 -13.79 6.81
CA THR A 136 -4.67 -14.14 5.78
C THR A 136 -4.02 -14.92 4.62
N ILE A 137 -2.85 -14.48 4.16
CA ILE A 137 -2.10 -15.16 3.09
C ILE A 137 -1.64 -16.55 3.53
N LYS A 138 -1.14 -16.71 4.75
CA LYS A 138 -0.67 -18.01 5.27
C LYS A 138 -1.80 -19.02 5.46
N ASP A 139 -2.96 -18.55 5.89
CA ASP A 139 -4.12 -19.43 6.14
C ASP A 139 -4.79 -19.89 4.84
N HIS A 140 -4.51 -19.21 3.71
CA HIS A 140 -5.06 -19.49 2.40
C HIS A 140 -3.92 -19.54 1.36
N PRO A 141 -3.01 -20.53 1.42
CA PRO A 141 -1.99 -20.71 0.41
C PRO A 141 -2.68 -20.87 -0.95
N THR A 142 -2.18 -20.17 -1.98
CA THR A 142 -2.67 -20.34 -3.35
C THR A 142 -2.46 -21.80 -3.76
N GLU A 143 -3.36 -22.36 -4.59
CA GLU A 143 -3.39 -23.79 -4.96
C GLU A 143 -2.05 -24.34 -5.53
N ASN A 144 -1.12 -23.45 -5.92
CA ASN A 144 0.23 -23.82 -6.37
C ASN A 144 1.16 -24.32 -5.25
N ASP A 145 0.84 -24.11 -3.97
CA ASP A 145 1.69 -24.55 -2.85
C ASP A 145 1.49 -26.03 -2.45
N VAL A 146 0.49 -26.71 -3.04
CA VAL A 146 0.11 -28.08 -2.66
C VAL A 146 0.75 -29.15 -3.55
N SER A 147 1.45 -28.79 -4.63
CA SER A 147 1.98 -29.77 -5.60
C SER A 147 3.43 -30.25 -5.36
N LEU A 148 4.06 -29.86 -4.25
CA LEU A 148 5.39 -30.33 -3.86
C LEU A 148 5.35 -31.03 -2.49
N ARG A 149 4.70 -32.20 -2.45
CA ARG A 149 4.95 -33.24 -1.44
C ARG A 149 4.94 -34.61 -2.08
#